data_AF-A0A850LYE4-F1
#
_entry.id   AF-A0A850LYE4-F1
#
_cell.length_a   1.000
_cell.length_b   1.000
_cell.length_c   1.000
_cell.angle_alpha   90.00
_cell.angle_beta   90.00
_cell.angle_gamma   90.00
#
_symmetry.space_group_name_H-M   'P 1'
#
loop_
_entity.id
_entity.type
_entity.pdbx_description
1 polymer ?
#
loop_
_entity_poly.entity_id
_entity_poly.type
_entity_poly.pdbx_seq_one_letter_code
_entity_poly.pdbx_strand_id
1 'polypeptide(L)'
;MKLVLDSNRFFAAFIKDSKSRDILLHDMFEFYAPVEILEEIEKYKDFLIKKSKLNSNSFAILFISLFKSIILVSFKNYKKELDNAREIMQNIDIKDAPFIALGIALHLDGIWTEDKHLFKQKKLKAYSTKDLLAIIKDKQD
;
A
#
# COMPACT_ATOMS: atom_id res chain seq x y z
N MET A 1 1.54 -5.93 12.61
CA MET A 1 2.56 -5.05 12.01
C MET A 1 1.84 -4.02 11.16
N LYS A 2 2.13 -2.74 11.36
CA LYS A 2 1.43 -1.61 10.73
C LYS A 2 2.28 -1.05 9.60
N LEU A 3 1.75 -1.04 8.38
CA LEU A 3 2.52 -0.70 7.19
C LEU A 3 1.83 0.37 6.36
N VAL A 4 2.64 1.22 5.73
CA VAL A 4 2.17 2.02 4.60
C VAL A 4 1.92 1.08 3.42
N LEU A 5 0.76 1.24 2.78
CA LEU A 5 0.40 0.53 1.56
C LEU A 5 0.67 1.40 0.34
N ASP A 6 1.56 0.94 -0.53
CA ASP A 6 1.71 1.46 -1.89
C ASP A 6 0.48 1.06 -2.74
N SER A 7 -0.09 2.00 -3.49
CA SER A 7 -1.24 1.80 -4.38
C SER A 7 -1.06 0.62 -5.33
N ASN A 8 0.15 0.39 -5.82
CA ASN A 8 0.44 -0.73 -6.73
C ASN A 8 0.20 -2.09 -6.05
N ARG A 9 0.34 -2.17 -4.73
CA ARG A 9 0.03 -3.38 -3.96
C ARG A 9 -1.47 -3.60 -3.86
N PHE A 10 -2.24 -2.53 -3.67
CA PHE A 10 -3.69 -2.60 -3.73
C PHE A 10 -4.18 -3.10 -5.09
N PHE A 11 -3.64 -2.55 -6.18
CA PHE A 11 -3.97 -2.99 -7.54
C PHE A 11 -3.59 -4.43 -7.83
N ALA A 12 -2.42 -4.85 -7.36
CA ALA A 12 -1.97 -6.23 -7.50
C ALA A 12 -2.93 -7.23 -6.82
N ALA A 13 -3.67 -6.84 -5.77
CA ALA A 13 -4.62 -7.70 -5.08
C ALA A 13 -5.86 -8.09 -5.95
N PHE A 14 -6.12 -7.38 -7.04
CA PHE A 14 -7.22 -7.71 -7.97
C PHE A 14 -6.84 -8.76 -9.02
N ILE A 15 -5.56 -9.12 -9.12
CA ILE A 15 -5.09 -10.16 -10.04
C ILE A 15 -5.56 -11.54 -9.54
N LYS A 16 -5.84 -12.47 -10.45
CA LYS A 16 -6.19 -13.86 -10.09
C LYS A 16 -5.06 -14.49 -9.24
N ASP A 17 -5.43 -15.24 -8.20
CA ASP A 17 -4.49 -15.94 -7.30
C ASP A 17 -3.37 -15.02 -6.75
N SER A 18 -3.77 -13.80 -6.37
CA SER A 18 -2.83 -12.77 -5.98
C SER A 18 -2.34 -12.96 -4.55
N LYS A 19 -1.04 -13.18 -4.42
CA LYS A 19 -0.31 -13.11 -3.14
C LYS A 19 -0.51 -11.77 -2.44
N SER A 20 -0.66 -10.67 -3.19
CA SER A 20 -0.97 -9.37 -2.61
C SER A 20 -2.34 -9.37 -1.94
N ARG A 21 -3.33 -10.08 -2.48
CA ARG A 21 -4.63 -10.22 -1.82
C ARG A 21 -4.52 -11.01 -0.51
N ASP A 22 -3.76 -12.10 -0.53
CA ASP A 22 -3.56 -12.93 0.66
C ASP A 22 -2.90 -12.13 1.78
N ILE A 23 -1.88 -11.32 1.47
CA ILE A 23 -1.21 -10.45 2.44
C ILE A 23 -2.15 -9.33 2.92
N LEU A 24 -2.85 -8.65 2.00
CA LEU A 24 -3.66 -7.48 2.32
C LEU A 24 -4.83 -7.83 3.26
N LEU A 25 -5.35 -9.05 3.16
CA LEU A 25 -6.45 -9.57 3.99
C LEU A 25 -5.96 -10.35 5.21
N HIS A 26 -4.65 -10.45 5.46
CA HIS A 26 -4.12 -11.22 6.57
C HIS A 26 -4.13 -10.38 7.87
N ASP A 27 -4.70 -10.93 8.94
CA ASP A 27 -4.86 -10.28 10.26
C ASP A 27 -3.55 -9.90 10.97
N MET A 28 -2.40 -10.27 10.40
CA MET A 28 -1.09 -9.92 10.94
C MET A 28 -0.70 -8.48 10.59
N PHE A 29 -1.30 -7.95 9.52
CA PHE A 29 -0.97 -6.66 8.95
C PHE A 29 -2.14 -5.69 9.06
N GLU A 30 -1.79 -4.44 9.33
CA GLU A 30 -2.73 -3.33 9.31
C GLU A 30 -2.18 -2.29 8.35
N PHE A 31 -2.94 -1.97 7.31
CA PHE A 31 -2.46 -1.16 6.20
C PHE A 31 -2.99 0.26 6.26
N TYR A 32 -2.10 1.22 6.01
CA TYR A 32 -2.40 2.65 6.03
C TYR A 32 -2.06 3.24 4.67
N ALA A 33 -2.94 4.09 4.13
CA ALA A 33 -2.67 4.80 2.89
C ALA A 33 -3.15 6.25 2.97
N PRO A 34 -2.49 7.20 2.25
CA PRO A 34 -3.04 8.53 2.04
C PRO A 34 -4.40 8.45 1.34
N VAL A 35 -5.32 9.37 1.62
CA VAL A 35 -6.65 9.41 0.95
C VAL A 35 -6.51 9.55 -0.57
N GLU A 36 -5.41 10.13 -1.05
CA GLU A 36 -5.04 10.29 -2.45
C GLU A 36 -4.99 8.97 -3.23
N ILE A 37 -4.82 7.83 -2.55
CA ILE A 37 -4.93 6.50 -3.18
C ILE A 37 -6.29 6.31 -3.87
N LEU A 38 -7.34 6.97 -3.40
CA LEU A 38 -8.68 6.91 -3.99
C LEU A 38 -8.71 7.44 -5.43
N GLU A 39 -7.93 8.48 -5.72
CA GLU A 39 -7.87 9.07 -7.07
C GLU A 39 -7.22 8.09 -8.05
N GLU A 40 -6.15 7.42 -7.63
CA GLU A 40 -5.52 6.37 -8.42
C GLU A 40 -6.46 5.19 -8.60
N ILE A 41 -7.17 4.80 -7.54
CA ILE A 41 -8.14 3.71 -7.60
C ILE A 41 -9.20 3.97 -8.65
N GLU A 42 -9.81 5.15 -8.63
CA GLU A 42 -10.85 5.50 -9.59
C GLU A 42 -10.29 5.55 -11.01
N LYS A 43 -9.09 6.11 -11.19
CA LYS A 43 -8.39 6.16 -12.48
C LYS A 43 -8.11 4.78 -13.08
N TYR A 44 -7.75 3.79 -12.25
CA TYR A 44 -7.37 2.45 -12.72
C TYR A 44 -8.49 1.41 -12.66
N LYS A 45 -9.66 1.74 -12.09
CA LYS A 45 -10.78 0.82 -11.88
C LYS A 45 -11.20 0.05 -13.12
N ASP A 46 -11.44 0.73 -14.24
CA ASP A 46 -11.88 0.08 -15.49
C ASP A 46 -10.83 -0.86 -16.06
N PHE A 47 -9.55 -0.52 -15.90
CA PHE A 47 -8.44 -1.37 -16.29
C PHE A 47 -8.36 -2.62 -15.41
N LEU A 48 -8.57 -2.47 -14.10
CA LEU A 48 -8.54 -3.58 -13.14
C LEU A 48 -9.70 -4.56 -13.36
N ILE A 49 -10.90 -4.06 -13.66
CA ILE A 49 -12.05 -4.91 -14.00
C ILE A 49 -11.68 -5.82 -15.19
N LYS A 50 -11.14 -5.24 -16.26
CA LYS A 50 -10.70 -6.00 -17.45
C LYS A 50 -9.61 -7.03 -17.14
N LYS A 51 -8.65 -6.69 -16.27
CA LYS A 51 -7.52 -7.56 -15.91
C LYS A 51 -7.89 -8.66 -14.91
N SER A 52 -8.83 -8.39 -14.01
CA SER A 52 -9.25 -9.32 -12.95
C SER A 52 -9.94 -10.57 -13.50
N LYS A 53 -10.52 -10.48 -14.71
CA LYS A 53 -11.41 -11.49 -15.30
C LYS A 53 -12.63 -11.80 -14.43
N LEU A 54 -12.98 -10.89 -13.51
CA LEU A 54 -14.17 -10.98 -12.66
C LEU A 54 -15.36 -10.30 -13.35
N ASN A 55 -16.56 -10.78 -13.05
CA ASN A 55 -17.77 -10.00 -13.35
C ASN A 55 -17.88 -8.79 -12.40
N SER A 56 -18.67 -7.80 -12.78
CA SER A 56 -18.81 -6.53 -12.04
C SER A 56 -19.20 -6.72 -10.57
N ASN A 57 -20.09 -7.67 -10.26
CA ASN A 57 -20.52 -7.95 -8.90
C ASN A 57 -19.39 -8.53 -8.04
N SER A 58 -18.65 -9.51 -8.60
CA SER A 58 -17.52 -10.15 -7.91
C SER A 58 -16.38 -9.17 -7.70
N PHE A 59 -16.12 -8.31 -8.70
CA PHE A 59 -15.15 -7.22 -8.56
C PHE A 59 -15.56 -6.24 -7.46
N ALA A 60 -16.82 -5.82 -7.41
CA ALA A 60 -17.32 -4.90 -6.39
C ALA A 60 -17.22 -5.49 -4.98
N ILE A 61 -17.57 -6.77 -4.80
CA ILE A 61 -17.43 -7.47 -3.52
C ILE A 61 -15.96 -7.52 -3.09
N LEU A 62 -15.06 -7.92 -3.99
CA LEU A 62 -13.63 -7.97 -3.70
C LEU A 62 -13.10 -6.56 -3.37
N PHE A 63 -13.48 -5.56 -4.16
CA PHE A 63 -13.09 -4.17 -3.94
C PHE A 63 -13.47 -3.70 -2.53
N ILE A 64 -14.72 -3.91 -2.12
CA ILE A 64 -15.21 -3.55 -0.78
C ILE A 64 -14.39 -4.27 0.31
N SER A 65 -14.08 -5.55 0.11
CA SER A 65 -13.28 -6.32 1.06
C SER A 65 -11.86 -5.77 1.22
N LEU A 66 -11.17 -5.50 0.11
CA LEU A 66 -9.80 -4.97 0.12
C LEU A 66 -9.76 -3.52 0.60
N PHE A 67 -10.81 -2.74 0.31
CA PHE A 67 -10.89 -1.37 0.78
C PHE A 67 -11.08 -1.31 2.30
N LYS A 68 -11.88 -2.21 2.87
CA LYS A 68 -12.09 -2.33 4.32
C LYS A 68 -10.83 -2.73 5.09
N SER A 69 -9.86 -3.39 4.45
CA SER A 69 -8.58 -3.74 5.08
C SER A 69 -7.56 -2.59 5.07
N ILE A 70 -7.96 -1.39 4.63
CA ILE A 70 -7.08 -0.21 4.56
C ILE A 70 -7.64 0.92 5.42
N ILE A 71 -6.76 1.51 6.22
CA ILE A 71 -7.02 2.72 6.99
C ILE A 71 -6.58 3.91 6.15
N LEU A 72 -7.55 4.67 5.63
CA LEU A 72 -7.27 5.90 4.91
C LEU A 72 -6.96 7.04 5.87
N VAL A 73 -5.86 7.74 5.59
CA VAL A 73 -5.36 8.81 6.46
C VAL A 73 -5.40 10.14 5.71
N SER A 74 -6.09 11.11 6.31
CA SER A 74 -6.20 12.44 5.73
C SER A 74 -4.86 13.18 5.72
N PHE A 75 -4.66 14.03 4.71
CA PHE A 75 -3.50 14.90 4.59
C PHE A 75 -3.12 15.66 5.87
N LYS A 76 -4.12 16.10 6.64
CA LYS A 76 -3.91 16.84 7.89
C LYS A 76 -3.06 16.07 8.91
N ASN A 77 -3.09 14.74 8.89
CA ASN A 77 -2.42 13.90 9.87
C ASN A 77 -0.91 13.70 9.58
N TYR A 78 -0.48 13.85 8.33
CA TYR A 78 0.94 13.72 7.96
C TYR A 78 1.52 14.99 7.33
N LYS A 79 0.74 16.07 7.20
CA LYS A 79 1.18 17.35 6.64
C LYS A 79 2.48 17.86 7.25
N LYS A 80 2.68 17.71 8.56
CA LYS A 80 3.89 18.18 9.27
C LYS A 80 5.17 17.48 8.82
N GLU A 81 5.06 16.24 8.37
CA GLU A 81 6.20 15.43 7.90
C GLU A 81 6.39 15.52 6.37
N LEU A 82 5.51 16.23 5.66
CA LEU A 82 5.53 16.24 4.20
C LEU A 82 6.79 16.89 3.64
N ASP A 83 7.23 18.01 4.21
CA ASP A 83 8.41 18.72 3.70
C ASP A 83 9.69 17.91 3.95
N ASN A 84 9.80 17.30 5.15
CA ASN A 84 10.84 16.32 5.47
C ASN A 84 10.82 15.13 4.48
N ALA A 85 9.65 14.57 4.20
CA ALA A 85 9.51 13.47 3.24
C ALA A 85 9.88 13.88 1.81
N ARG A 86 9.56 15.12 1.39
CA ARG A 86 9.97 15.67 0.09
C ARG A 86 11.48 15.81 0.00
N GLU A 87 12.15 16.27 1.06
CA GLU A 87 13.62 16.33 1.10
C GLU A 87 14.26 14.94 0.97
N ILE A 88 13.69 13.93 1.63
CA ILE A 88 14.13 12.53 1.50
C ILE A 88 13.94 12.03 0.06
N MET A 89 12.82 12.35 -0.56
CA MET A 89 12.41 11.80 -1.85
C MET A 89 12.83 12.64 -3.07
N GLN A 90 13.41 13.83 -2.87
CA GLN A 90 13.71 14.79 -3.94
C GLN A 90 14.58 14.22 -5.07
N ASN A 91 15.52 13.32 -4.73
CA ASN A 91 16.45 12.68 -5.68
C ASN A 91 16.03 11.22 -6.02
N ILE A 92 14.82 10.82 -5.64
CA ILE A 92 14.28 9.46 -5.82
C ILE A 92 13.01 9.56 -6.67
N ASP A 93 11.90 9.96 -6.04
CA ASP A 93 10.63 10.29 -6.67
C ASP A 93 9.80 11.13 -5.69
N ILE A 94 9.73 12.44 -5.94
CA ILE A 94 9.03 13.37 -5.04
C ILE A 94 7.52 13.07 -4.92
N LYS A 95 6.92 12.36 -5.89
CA LYS A 95 5.50 12.01 -5.87
C LYS A 95 5.16 10.99 -4.79
N ASP A 96 6.14 10.20 -4.38
CA ASP A 96 6.00 9.19 -3.33
C ASP A 96 6.18 9.76 -1.92
N ALA A 97 6.55 11.04 -1.79
CA ALA A 97 6.72 11.72 -0.51
C ALA A 97 5.51 11.59 0.44
N PRO A 98 4.23 11.63 -0.01
CA PRO A 98 3.09 11.45 0.89
C PRO A 98 3.08 10.09 1.61
N PHE A 99 3.51 9.01 0.96
CA PHE A 99 3.60 7.68 1.57
C PHE A 99 4.68 7.65 2.66
N ILE A 100 5.83 8.29 2.40
CA ILE A 100 6.91 8.40 3.38
C ILE A 100 6.50 9.28 4.55
N ALA A 101 5.89 10.44 4.29
CA ALA A 101 5.38 11.34 5.32
C ALA A 101 4.38 10.64 6.24
N LEU A 102 3.45 9.86 5.65
CA LEU A 102 2.47 9.08 6.39
C LEU A 102 3.12 8.10 7.35
N GLY A 103 4.08 7.30 6.86
CA GLY A 103 4.75 6.30 7.69
C GLY A 103 5.57 6.92 8.82
N ILE A 104 6.19 8.08 8.58
CA ILE A 104 6.91 8.83 9.62
C ILE A 104 5.93 9.37 10.67
N ALA A 105 4.89 10.07 10.22
CA ALA A 105 3.94 10.76 11.10
C ALA A 105 3.19 9.81 12.03
N LEU A 106 2.92 8.58 11.58
CA LEU A 106 2.22 7.55 12.36
C LEU A 106 3.16 6.51 12.98
N HIS A 107 4.47 6.68 12.85
CA HIS A 107 5.49 5.73 13.35
C HIS A 107 5.24 4.28 12.90
N LEU A 108 4.97 4.08 11.61
CA LEU A 108 4.67 2.76 11.05
C LEU A 108 5.93 1.91 10.90
N ASP A 109 5.75 0.58 10.95
CA ASP A 109 6.85 -0.40 10.91
C ASP A 109 7.59 -0.41 9.56
N GLY A 110 6.98 0.15 8.52
CA GLY A 110 7.57 0.28 7.19
C GLY A 110 6.55 0.56 6.10
N ILE A 111 6.98 0.35 4.86
CA ILE A 111 6.17 0.44 3.66
C ILE A 111 6.21 -0.88 2.90
N TRP A 112 5.06 -1.37 2.48
CA TRP A 112 4.97 -2.50 1.57
C TRP A 112 4.91 -2.01 0.13
N THR A 113 5.90 -2.38 -0.68
CA THR A 113 6.04 -1.90 -2.06
C THR A 113 6.82 -2.91 -2.91
N GLU A 114 6.68 -2.80 -4.23
CA GLU A 114 7.59 -3.41 -5.21
C GLU A 114 8.30 -2.34 -6.06
N ASP A 115 8.12 -1.05 -5.74
CA ASP A 115 8.77 0.04 -6.44
C ASP A 115 10.21 0.19 -5.94
N LYS A 116 11.16 0.02 -6.87
CA LYS A 116 12.60 0.17 -6.61
C LYS A 116 12.97 1.56 -6.09
N HIS A 117 12.19 2.60 -6.37
CA HIS A 117 12.40 3.95 -5.83
C HIS A 117 12.18 3.98 -4.32
N LEU A 118 11.09 3.40 -3.82
CA LEU A 118 10.78 3.34 -2.40
C LEU A 118 11.75 2.45 -1.59
N PHE A 119 12.47 1.54 -2.23
CA PHE A 119 13.58 0.81 -1.61
C PHE A 119 14.85 1.67 -1.42
N LYS A 120 14.99 2.82 -2.10
CA LYS A 120 16.18 3.68 -2.00
C LYS A 120 16.15 4.59 -0.76
N GLN A 121 14.97 4.96 -0.27
CA GLN A 121 14.87 5.74 0.96
C GLN A 121 15.22 4.89 2.17
N LYS A 122 15.80 5.51 3.21
CA LYS A 122 16.30 4.82 4.42
C LYS A 122 15.47 5.10 5.67
N LYS A 123 14.38 5.85 5.54
CA LYS A 123 13.61 6.36 6.67
C LYS A 123 12.55 5.35 7.14
N LEU A 124 11.91 4.66 6.22
CA LEU A 124 11.00 3.56 6.47
C LEU A 124 11.62 2.27 5.93
N LYS A 125 11.44 1.17 6.65
CA LYS A 125 11.83 -0.13 6.12
C LYS A 125 10.90 -0.49 4.96
N ALA A 126 11.46 -0.77 3.80
CA ALA A 126 10.71 -1.25 2.66
C ALA A 126 10.62 -2.78 2.71
N TYR A 127 9.40 -3.31 2.58
CA TYR A 127 9.11 -4.74 2.51
C TYR A 127 8.60 -5.07 1.12
N SER A 128 9.15 -6.12 0.51
CA SER A 128 8.56 -6.75 -0.66
C SER A 128 7.44 -7.71 -0.28
N THR A 129 6.65 -8.12 -1.26
CA THR A 129 5.66 -9.20 -1.13
C THR A 129 6.32 -10.48 -0.61
N LYS A 130 7.55 -10.78 -1.05
CA LYS A 130 8.30 -11.95 -0.59
C LYS A 130 8.62 -11.86 0.90
N ASP A 131 9.03 -10.68 1.38
CA ASP A 131 9.39 -10.48 2.79
C ASP A 131 8.17 -10.65 3.69
N LEU A 132 7.02 -10.08 3.31
CA LEU A 132 5.79 -10.23 4.09
C LEU A 132 5.29 -11.67 4.13
N LEU A 133 5.42 -12.42 3.04
CA LEU A 133 5.07 -13.85 3.02
C LEU A 133 6.00 -14.69 3.90
N ALA A 134 7.29 -14.35 3.96
CA ALA A 134 8.21 -15.00 4.89
C ALA A 134 7.81 -14.74 6.34
N ILE A 135 7.47 -13.49 6.67
CA ILE A 135 6.99 -13.11 8.01
C ILE A 135 5.70 -13.87 8.39
N ILE A 136 4.78 -14.08 7.44
CA ILE A 136 3.59 -14.90 7.70
C ILE A 136 3.97 -16.34 8.06
N LYS A 137 4.88 -16.95 7.30
CA LYS A 137 5.30 -18.35 7.49
C LYS A 137 6.02 -18.56 8.81
N ASP A 138 6.98 -17.69 9.12
CA ASP A 138 7.81 -17.80 10.34
C ASP A 138 7.01 -17.69 11.65
N LYS A 139 5.76 -17.22 11.59
CA LYS A 139 4.85 -17.13 12.75
C LYS A 139 3.79 -18.24 12.82
N GLN A 140 3.68 -19.06 11.78
CA GLN A 140 2.78 -20.22 11.75
C GLN A 140 3.47 -21.49 12.25
N ASP A 141 4.79 -21.47 12.35
CA ASP A 141 5.64 -22.48 13.00
C ASP A 141 5.88 -22.12 14.48
#